data_AF-A0A8F1WHV2-F1
#
_entry.id   AF-A0A8F1WHV2-F1
#
_cell.length_a   1.000
_cell.length_b   1.000
_cell.length_c   1.000
_cell.angle_alpha   90.00
_cell.angle_beta   90.00
_cell.angle_gamma   90.00
#
_symmetry.space_group_name_H-M   'P 1'
#
loop_
_entity.id
_entity.type
_entity.pdbx_description
1 polymer ?
#
loop_
_entity_poly.entity_id
_entity_poly.type
_entity_poly.pdbx_seq_one_letter_code
_entity_poly.pdbx_strand_id
1 'polypeptide(L)'
;MQRLKVVTLVAACFLLLVQFVSTASWADSKNEIKDIRVFSSKQYTRVVIDLLKTPVYREGAIPEAYKIYFDLKDAVLRATSVKSKDVSNAVLKKIRIGQFDQDTVRIVFDLDNNTRQRVFTLTDPNRIIIDIFADKEKVDPPPVEAKSNTEEPAPKKDKDHNVAVAKTEVKTEEKTKTEPEVDVAKVEEKVKAELKSKLEEKSKKSDKVKATVQKHPDKSKTASKNKGKKGKDSDIVVREIEKKVETELFARKKIVIDPGHGGHDTGAIGVTGLLEKDVVLDVAKMVSAILRDKYMYDVYLTRDDDTFISLDERAAIANGKNADLFVSIHGNANNSPSVRGLETYFLNFSNSEEAMKVAARENDISVKRMKEVQSELGLILASLARETKRDESLRLAHYVQSSMYSYLRKKHKDIVDHGVRQALFYVLVGANMPSALVEISYLTNADEEKRLKTDQYKEEIASSVAAGINKYLTSLPGTPEFAKAAGAKKRLN
;
A
#
# COMPACT_ATOMS: atom_id res chain seq x y z
N MET A 1 -44.74 -70.35 24.57
CA MET A 1 -44.52 -70.17 23.12
C MET A 1 -44.50 -68.72 22.62
N GLN A 2 -45.02 -67.72 23.35
CA GLN A 2 -44.98 -66.31 22.90
C GLN A 2 -43.66 -65.56 23.22
N ARG A 3 -42.92 -65.92 24.27
CA ARG A 3 -41.65 -65.24 24.61
C ARG A 3 -40.47 -65.62 23.72
N LEU A 4 -40.53 -66.79 23.05
CA LEU A 4 -39.44 -67.26 22.18
C LEU A 4 -39.49 -66.66 20.77
N LYS A 5 -40.66 -66.17 20.32
CA LYS A 5 -40.85 -65.52 19.01
C LYS A 5 -40.40 -64.05 18.98
N VAL A 6 -40.37 -63.37 20.13
CA VAL A 6 -39.95 -61.96 20.22
C VAL A 6 -38.42 -61.84 20.21
N VAL A 7 -37.71 -62.78 20.83
CA VAL A 7 -36.23 -62.79 20.87
C VAL A 7 -35.63 -63.10 19.49
N THR A 8 -36.29 -63.94 18.68
CA THR A 8 -35.84 -64.25 17.30
C THR A 8 -36.11 -63.10 16.32
N LEU A 9 -37.17 -62.31 16.52
CA LEU A 9 -37.48 -61.16 15.65
C LEU A 9 -36.54 -59.97 15.88
N VAL A 10 -36.13 -59.72 17.13
CA VAL A 10 -35.18 -58.65 17.47
C VAL A 10 -33.76 -58.99 17.02
N ALA A 11 -33.35 -60.26 17.08
CA ALA A 11 -32.04 -60.70 16.58
C ALA A 11 -31.93 -60.62 15.04
N ALA A 12 -33.01 -60.90 14.30
CA ALA A 12 -33.04 -60.75 12.84
C ALA A 12 -33.00 -59.27 12.40
N CYS A 13 -33.63 -58.36 13.14
CA CYS A 13 -33.50 -56.92 12.89
C CYS A 13 -32.10 -56.38 13.21
N PHE A 14 -31.41 -56.93 14.22
CA PHE A 14 -30.03 -56.52 14.53
C PHE A 14 -29.02 -57.04 13.49
N LEU A 15 -29.21 -58.24 12.95
CA LEU A 15 -28.36 -58.75 11.87
C LEU A 15 -28.59 -58.05 10.51
N LEU A 16 -29.80 -57.56 10.24
CA LEU A 16 -30.08 -56.71 9.07
C LEU A 16 -29.61 -55.25 9.24
N LEU A 17 -29.53 -54.75 10.48
CA LEU A 17 -28.94 -53.42 10.78
C LEU A 17 -27.41 -53.42 10.72
N VAL A 18 -26.75 -54.55 10.99
CA VAL A 18 -25.29 -54.66 10.91
C VAL A 18 -24.80 -54.85 9.46
N GLN A 19 -25.65 -55.33 8.54
CA GLN A 19 -25.37 -55.36 7.09
C GLN A 19 -25.66 -54.02 6.39
N PHE A 20 -26.28 -53.06 7.11
CA PHE A 20 -26.46 -51.67 6.68
C PHE A 20 -25.52 -50.69 7.41
N VAL A 21 -24.47 -51.19 8.06
CA VAL A 21 -23.21 -50.43 8.13
C VAL A 21 -22.66 -50.45 6.72
N SER A 22 -23.26 -49.59 5.90
CA SER A 22 -22.74 -49.22 4.62
C SER A 22 -21.26 -48.97 4.86
N THR A 23 -20.42 -49.76 4.20
CA THR A 23 -19.27 -49.19 3.54
C THR A 23 -19.84 -48.17 2.53
N ALA A 24 -20.36 -47.05 3.05
CA ALA A 24 -20.06 -45.78 2.48
C ALA A 24 -18.54 -45.74 2.54
N SER A 25 -17.93 -46.35 1.52
CA SER A 25 -16.63 -45.98 1.05
C SER A 25 -16.70 -44.47 1.15
N TRP A 26 -15.92 -43.90 2.07
CA TRP A 26 -15.71 -42.47 2.11
C TRP A 26 -15.10 -42.20 0.74
N ALA A 27 -15.96 -41.98 -0.26
CA ALA A 27 -15.52 -41.66 -1.59
C ALA A 27 -14.75 -40.37 -1.38
N ASP A 28 -13.43 -40.48 -1.46
CA ASP A 28 -12.54 -39.38 -1.19
C ASP A 28 -12.97 -38.27 -2.15
N SER A 29 -13.65 -37.26 -1.61
CA SER A 29 -14.32 -36.27 -2.46
C SER A 29 -13.28 -35.58 -3.36
N LYS A 30 -13.48 -35.54 -4.67
CA LYS A 30 -12.52 -34.86 -5.54
C LYS A 30 -12.27 -33.43 -5.06
N ASN A 31 -11.06 -32.92 -5.27
CA ASN A 31 -10.71 -31.56 -4.97
C ASN A 31 -11.56 -30.58 -5.81
N GLU A 32 -11.79 -29.40 -5.26
CA GLU A 32 -12.66 -28.38 -5.83
C GLU A 32 -12.07 -27.00 -5.63
N ILE A 33 -12.23 -26.14 -6.64
CA ILE A 33 -11.91 -24.72 -6.55
C ILE A 33 -13.07 -24.02 -5.85
N LYS A 34 -12.79 -23.48 -4.65
CA LYS A 34 -13.74 -22.73 -3.83
C LYS A 34 -13.83 -21.27 -4.24
N ASP A 35 -12.69 -20.63 -4.43
CA ASP A 35 -12.60 -19.21 -4.81
C ASP A 35 -11.29 -18.94 -5.57
N ILE A 36 -11.30 -17.87 -6.36
CA ILE A 36 -10.11 -17.33 -7.03
C ILE A 36 -10.01 -15.84 -6.80
N ARG A 37 -8.97 -15.45 -6.07
CA ARG A 37 -8.66 -14.07 -5.75
C ARG A 37 -7.48 -13.62 -6.58
N VAL A 38 -7.57 -12.40 -7.09
CA VAL A 38 -6.54 -11.84 -7.97
C VAL A 38 -6.13 -10.48 -7.42
N PHE A 39 -4.83 -10.31 -7.23
CA PHE A 39 -4.21 -9.07 -6.76
C PHE A 39 -3.25 -8.61 -7.85
N SER A 40 -3.44 -7.41 -8.39
CA SER A 40 -2.71 -6.99 -9.59
C SER A 40 -2.15 -5.56 -9.49
N SER A 41 -1.03 -5.34 -10.17
CA SER A 41 -0.43 -4.04 -10.50
C SER A 41 0.13 -4.06 -11.93
N LYS A 42 0.75 -2.95 -12.39
CA LYS A 42 1.32 -2.84 -13.75
C LYS A 42 2.44 -3.84 -14.09
N GLN A 43 3.10 -4.45 -13.10
CA GLN A 43 4.27 -5.32 -13.34
C GLN A 43 4.15 -6.69 -12.66
N TYR A 44 2.98 -6.96 -12.06
CA TYR A 44 2.81 -8.07 -11.14
C TYR A 44 1.34 -8.47 -11.04
N THR A 45 1.06 -9.76 -11.04
CA THR A 45 -0.23 -10.31 -10.68
C THR A 45 -0.03 -11.54 -9.81
N ARG A 46 -0.74 -11.60 -8.68
CA ARG A 46 -0.90 -12.81 -7.88
C ARG A 46 -2.29 -13.36 -8.01
N VAL A 47 -2.35 -14.66 -8.23
CA VAL A 47 -3.58 -15.44 -8.24
C VAL A 47 -3.54 -16.40 -7.07
N VAL A 48 -4.58 -16.36 -6.25
CA VAL A 48 -4.81 -17.25 -5.10
C VAL A 48 -5.99 -18.12 -5.45
N ILE A 49 -5.76 -19.43 -5.52
CA ILE A 49 -6.80 -20.43 -5.80
C ILE A 49 -7.08 -21.17 -4.50
N ASP A 50 -8.25 -20.93 -3.93
CA ASP A 50 -8.70 -21.61 -2.72
C ASP A 50 -9.31 -22.97 -3.08
N LEU A 51 -8.91 -24.01 -2.35
CA LEU A 51 -9.20 -25.40 -2.68
C LEU A 51 -9.86 -26.13 -1.52
N LEU A 52 -10.59 -27.19 -1.84
CA LEU A 52 -11.16 -28.09 -0.84
C LEU A 52 -10.06 -28.90 -0.13
N LYS A 53 -9.12 -29.44 -0.91
CA LYS A 53 -8.06 -30.34 -0.46
C LYS A 53 -6.69 -29.86 -0.90
N THR A 54 -5.64 -30.43 -0.31
CA THR A 54 -4.26 -30.17 -0.71
C THR A 54 -4.11 -30.43 -2.21
N PRO A 55 -3.63 -29.45 -2.99
CA PRO A 55 -3.53 -29.63 -4.43
C PRO A 55 -2.40 -30.56 -4.82
N VAL A 56 -2.69 -31.46 -5.76
CA VAL A 56 -1.68 -32.14 -6.59
C VAL A 56 -1.84 -31.57 -8.00
N TYR A 57 -0.78 -31.00 -8.57
CA TYR A 57 -0.89 -30.36 -9.88
C TYR A 57 0.35 -30.53 -10.74
N ARG A 58 0.17 -30.38 -12.05
CA ARG A 58 1.25 -30.23 -13.03
C ARG A 58 1.22 -28.82 -13.61
N GLU A 59 2.37 -28.16 -13.61
CA GLU A 59 2.57 -26.88 -14.30
C GLU A 59 3.00 -27.10 -15.75
N GLY A 60 2.54 -26.25 -16.66
CA GLY A 60 3.03 -26.20 -18.03
C GLY A 60 2.89 -24.81 -18.66
N ALA A 61 3.56 -24.60 -19.79
CA ALA A 61 3.54 -23.35 -20.52
C ALA A 61 3.26 -23.59 -22.01
N ILE A 62 2.66 -22.60 -22.66
CA ILE A 62 2.50 -22.50 -24.12
C ILE A 62 3.14 -21.16 -24.52
N PRO A 63 4.48 -21.13 -24.69
CA PRO A 63 5.22 -19.88 -24.85
C PRO A 63 4.76 -19.05 -26.05
N GLU A 64 4.53 -19.71 -27.19
CA GLU A 64 4.04 -19.08 -28.45
C GLU A 64 2.71 -18.35 -28.29
N ALA A 65 1.91 -18.72 -27.28
CA ALA A 65 0.61 -18.12 -27.02
C ALA A 65 0.60 -17.22 -25.78
N TYR A 66 1.76 -17.03 -25.13
CA TYR A 66 1.90 -16.38 -23.82
C TYR A 66 0.92 -16.97 -22.80
N LYS A 67 0.93 -18.29 -22.61
CA LYS A 67 0.07 -18.95 -21.62
C LYS A 67 0.87 -19.81 -20.67
N ILE A 68 0.41 -19.84 -19.43
CA ILE A 68 0.78 -20.88 -18.47
C ILE A 68 -0.49 -21.59 -18.02
N TYR A 69 -0.37 -22.85 -17.65
CA TYR A 69 -1.50 -23.64 -17.16
C TYR A 69 -1.10 -24.54 -16.00
N PHE A 70 -2.10 -24.85 -15.19
CA PHE A 70 -2.01 -25.76 -14.06
C PHE A 70 -3.09 -26.83 -14.21
N ASP A 71 -2.64 -28.08 -14.30
CA ASP A 71 -3.49 -29.26 -14.33
C ASP A 71 -3.66 -29.77 -12.89
N LEU A 72 -4.75 -29.36 -12.23
CA LEU A 72 -5.10 -29.84 -10.90
C LEU A 72 -5.65 -31.26 -11.01
N LYS A 73 -4.96 -32.21 -10.39
CA LYS A 73 -5.29 -33.64 -10.35
C LYS A 73 -6.29 -33.95 -9.25
N ASP A 74 -7.01 -35.04 -9.46
CA ASP A 74 -8.11 -35.48 -8.60
C ASP A 74 -9.10 -34.34 -8.30
N ALA A 75 -9.47 -33.60 -9.34
CA ALA A 75 -10.30 -32.41 -9.21
C ALA A 75 -11.49 -32.40 -10.17
N VAL A 76 -12.57 -31.76 -9.72
CA VAL A 76 -13.80 -31.60 -10.49
C VAL A 76 -14.26 -30.14 -10.51
N LEU A 77 -14.69 -29.69 -11.68
CA LEU A 77 -15.31 -28.39 -11.88
C LEU A 77 -16.82 -28.54 -11.67
N ARG A 78 -17.35 -27.98 -10.58
CA ARG A 78 -18.80 -28.00 -10.32
C ARG A 78 -19.51 -26.95 -11.18
N ALA A 79 -20.82 -27.12 -11.37
CA ALA A 79 -21.65 -26.20 -12.16
C ALA A 79 -21.63 -24.76 -11.62
N THR A 80 -21.47 -24.60 -10.31
CA THR A 80 -21.37 -23.31 -9.60
C THR A 80 -19.97 -22.71 -9.59
N SER A 81 -18.95 -23.44 -10.07
CA SER A 81 -17.57 -22.97 -10.05
C SER A 81 -17.33 -21.84 -11.07
N VAL A 82 -16.46 -20.89 -10.70
CA VAL A 82 -16.00 -19.83 -11.61
C VAL A 82 -15.35 -20.47 -12.83
N LYS A 83 -15.84 -20.17 -14.04
CA LYS A 83 -15.31 -20.73 -15.30
C LYS A 83 -14.26 -19.82 -15.95
N SER A 84 -14.34 -18.52 -15.69
CA SER A 84 -13.35 -17.56 -16.15
C SER A 84 -13.38 -16.30 -15.32
N LYS A 85 -12.24 -15.61 -15.25
CA LYS A 85 -12.09 -14.31 -14.60
C LYS A 85 -11.25 -13.40 -15.48
N ASP A 86 -11.82 -12.28 -15.91
CA ASP A 86 -11.08 -11.24 -16.61
C ASP A 86 -10.31 -10.40 -15.58
N VAL A 87 -9.04 -10.13 -15.87
CA VAL A 87 -8.13 -9.43 -14.96
C VAL A 87 -7.58 -8.15 -15.60
N SER A 88 -7.42 -8.15 -16.93
CA SER A 88 -7.11 -6.98 -17.77
C SER A 88 -6.02 -6.06 -17.21
N ASN A 89 -4.85 -6.62 -16.92
CA ASN A 89 -3.66 -5.85 -16.55
C ASN A 89 -2.46 -6.20 -17.46
N ALA A 90 -1.33 -5.51 -17.26
CA ALA A 90 -0.14 -5.61 -18.11
C ALA A 90 0.68 -6.91 -18.00
N VAL A 91 0.28 -7.88 -17.17
CA VAL A 91 0.93 -9.20 -17.07
C VAL A 91 -0.05 -10.37 -17.23
N LEU A 92 -1.30 -10.23 -16.78
CA LEU A 92 -2.34 -11.25 -16.87
C LEU A 92 -3.62 -10.64 -17.45
N LYS A 93 -4.05 -11.17 -18.59
CA LYS A 93 -5.29 -10.78 -19.28
C LYS A 93 -6.49 -11.46 -18.67
N LYS A 94 -6.44 -12.80 -18.58
CA LYS A 94 -7.60 -13.63 -18.27
C LYS A 94 -7.18 -14.95 -17.62
N ILE A 95 -8.04 -15.45 -16.74
CA ILE A 95 -7.97 -16.79 -16.16
C ILE A 95 -9.14 -17.59 -16.74
N ARG A 96 -8.87 -18.79 -17.24
CA ARG A 96 -9.88 -19.73 -17.75
C ARG A 96 -9.77 -21.05 -17.01
N ILE A 97 -10.90 -21.66 -16.72
CA ILE A 97 -10.98 -22.89 -15.95
C ILE A 97 -11.89 -23.84 -16.69
N GLY A 98 -11.37 -25.03 -16.97
CA GLY A 98 -12.09 -26.07 -17.67
C GLY A 98 -11.81 -27.43 -17.07
N GLN A 99 -12.81 -28.30 -17.10
CA GLN A 99 -12.59 -29.72 -16.92
C GLN A 99 -11.78 -30.22 -18.13
N PHE A 100 -10.55 -30.67 -17.91
CA PHE A 100 -9.66 -31.15 -18.97
C PHE A 100 -9.94 -32.63 -19.30
N ASP A 101 -10.12 -33.44 -18.26
CA ASP A 101 -10.52 -34.85 -18.34
C ASP A 101 -11.37 -35.22 -17.11
N GLN A 102 -11.70 -36.51 -16.91
CA GLN A 102 -12.58 -36.96 -15.81
C GLN A 102 -12.07 -36.60 -14.41
N ASP A 103 -10.76 -36.42 -14.24
CA ASP A 103 -10.09 -36.24 -12.93
C ASP A 103 -9.19 -35.00 -12.88
N THR A 104 -9.13 -34.22 -13.95
CA THR A 104 -8.24 -33.06 -14.07
C THR A 104 -9.02 -31.79 -14.39
N VAL A 105 -8.86 -30.77 -13.54
CA VAL A 105 -9.27 -29.40 -13.85
C VAL A 105 -8.05 -28.62 -14.34
N ARG A 106 -8.13 -28.06 -15.54
CA ARG A 106 -7.09 -27.17 -16.09
C ARG A 106 -7.44 -25.72 -15.84
N ILE A 107 -6.52 -25.00 -15.21
CA ILE A 107 -6.56 -23.55 -15.04
C ILE A 107 -5.54 -22.95 -16.01
N VAL A 108 -5.98 -22.08 -16.92
CA VAL A 108 -5.15 -21.43 -17.94
C VAL A 108 -5.08 -19.94 -17.65
N PHE A 109 -3.87 -19.40 -17.70
CA PHE A 109 -3.56 -17.99 -17.54
C PHE A 109 -3.13 -17.43 -18.89
N ASP A 110 -3.93 -16.52 -19.44
CA ASP A 110 -3.58 -15.77 -20.65
C ASP A 110 -2.74 -14.55 -20.25
N LEU A 111 -1.46 -14.53 -20.63
CA LEU A 111 -0.49 -13.51 -20.26
C LEU A 111 -0.41 -12.41 -21.32
N ASP A 112 0.13 -11.25 -20.93
CA ASP A 112 0.33 -10.15 -21.87
C ASP A 112 1.64 -10.26 -22.66
N ASN A 113 2.69 -10.76 -22.02
CA ASN A 113 4.05 -10.89 -22.54
C ASN A 113 4.79 -12.08 -21.89
N ASN A 114 6.10 -12.17 -22.10
CA ASN A 114 6.95 -13.08 -21.33
C ASN A 114 6.97 -12.68 -19.85
N THR A 115 6.73 -13.66 -18.99
CA THR A 115 6.66 -13.46 -17.55
C THR A 115 7.46 -14.54 -16.84
N ARG A 116 8.06 -14.18 -15.71
CA ARG A 116 8.49 -15.15 -14.72
C ARG A 116 7.37 -15.44 -13.75
N GLN A 117 7.13 -16.72 -13.45
CA GLN A 117 6.20 -17.15 -12.42
C GLN A 117 6.90 -17.78 -11.21
N ARG A 118 6.26 -17.68 -10.05
CA ARG A 118 6.61 -18.41 -8.83
C ARG A 118 5.35 -19.01 -8.25
N VAL A 119 5.39 -20.30 -7.96
CA VAL A 119 4.22 -21.07 -7.51
C VAL A 119 4.54 -21.73 -6.18
N PHE A 120 3.61 -21.66 -5.23
CA PHE A 120 3.71 -22.36 -3.96
C PHE A 120 2.32 -22.73 -3.42
N THR A 121 2.27 -23.72 -2.53
CA THR A 121 1.04 -24.25 -1.96
C THR A 121 0.97 -23.96 -0.47
N LEU A 122 -0.22 -23.63 0.03
CA LEU A 122 -0.53 -23.53 1.46
C LEU A 122 -1.53 -24.62 1.82
N THR A 123 -1.44 -25.19 3.02
CA THR A 123 -2.29 -26.32 3.46
C THR A 123 -3.32 -25.96 4.52
N ASP A 124 -3.33 -24.70 5.00
CA ASP A 124 -4.28 -24.21 6.00
C ASP A 124 -4.69 -22.74 5.72
N PRO A 125 -5.83 -22.49 5.06
CA PRO A 125 -6.58 -23.43 4.21
C PRO A 125 -5.81 -23.78 2.93
N ASN A 126 -6.20 -24.87 2.27
CA ASN A 126 -5.61 -25.41 1.05
C ASN A 126 -5.65 -24.40 -0.11
N ARG A 127 -4.49 -23.98 -0.60
CA ARG A 127 -4.37 -22.94 -1.63
C ARG A 127 -3.21 -23.19 -2.58
N ILE A 128 -3.40 -22.85 -3.86
CA ILE A 128 -2.27 -22.60 -4.79
C ILE A 128 -2.11 -21.09 -4.92
N ILE A 129 -0.89 -20.61 -4.71
CA ILE A 129 -0.50 -19.22 -4.91
C ILE A 129 0.41 -19.15 -6.13
N ILE A 130 0.03 -18.33 -7.11
CA ILE A 130 0.74 -18.14 -8.36
C ILE A 130 1.09 -16.66 -8.47
N ASP A 131 2.37 -16.33 -8.36
CA ASP A 131 2.91 -15.03 -8.71
C ASP A 131 3.32 -14.99 -10.17
N ILE A 132 2.95 -13.93 -10.86
CA ILE A 132 3.28 -13.66 -12.26
C ILE A 132 3.91 -12.27 -12.31
N PHE A 133 5.16 -12.20 -12.75
CA PHE A 133 5.94 -10.97 -12.86
C PHE A 133 6.21 -10.63 -14.32
N ALA A 134 6.11 -9.35 -14.69
CA ALA A 134 6.61 -8.89 -15.99
C ALA A 134 8.13 -9.11 -16.04
N ASP A 135 8.65 -9.75 -17.10
CA ASP A 135 10.09 -9.77 -17.32
C ASP A 135 10.57 -8.35 -17.67
N LYS A 136 11.35 -7.73 -16.79
CA LYS A 136 12.23 -6.61 -17.16
C LYS A 136 13.60 -7.16 -17.54
N GLU A 137 14.25 -6.50 -18.50
CA GLU A 137 15.60 -6.82 -18.98
C GLU A 137 16.56 -7.21 -17.85
N LYS A 138 17.39 -8.23 -18.16
CA LYS A 138 18.34 -8.93 -17.29
C LYS A 138 19.05 -8.00 -16.29
N VAL A 139 18.83 -8.27 -15.00
CA VAL A 139 19.78 -7.93 -13.94
C VAL A 139 20.31 -9.25 -13.42
N ASP A 140 21.63 -9.46 -13.52
CA ASP A 140 22.27 -10.70 -13.12
C ASP A 140 22.01 -11.00 -11.63
N PRO A 141 21.76 -12.28 -11.27
CA PRO A 141 21.65 -12.65 -9.87
C PRO A 141 23.02 -12.55 -9.18
N PRO A 142 23.12 -12.01 -7.96
CA PRO A 142 24.32 -12.16 -7.16
C PRO A 142 24.56 -13.64 -6.84
N PRO A 143 25.83 -14.09 -6.71
CA PRO A 143 26.14 -15.51 -6.60
C PRO A 143 25.54 -16.14 -5.34
N VAL A 144 24.85 -17.26 -5.51
CA VAL A 144 24.45 -18.16 -4.42
C VAL A 144 25.54 -19.23 -4.28
N GLU A 145 26.32 -19.16 -3.22
CA GLU A 145 27.12 -20.32 -2.79
C GLU A 145 26.23 -21.33 -2.06
N ALA A 146 26.27 -22.57 -2.53
CA ALA A 146 25.48 -23.68 -2.02
C ALA A 146 26.27 -24.52 -1.00
N LYS A 147 25.74 -24.55 0.23
CA LYS A 147 25.63 -25.65 1.23
C LYS A 147 26.76 -26.68 1.41
N SER A 148 27.06 -26.97 2.68
CA SER A 148 27.16 -28.36 3.16
C SER A 148 26.84 -28.50 4.66
N ASN A 149 26.19 -29.62 4.97
CA ASN A 149 25.62 -30.13 6.22
C ASN A 149 26.56 -30.14 7.44
N THR A 150 25.98 -30.02 8.65
CA THR A 150 25.90 -31.13 9.63
C THR A 150 24.96 -30.85 10.81
N GLU A 151 24.41 -31.96 11.30
CA GLU A 151 23.49 -32.29 12.39
C GLU A 151 23.39 -31.36 13.63
N GLU A 152 22.14 -31.24 14.10
CA GLU A 152 21.78 -30.92 15.48
C GLU A 152 21.98 -32.16 16.39
N PRO A 153 22.39 -31.95 17.65
CA PRO A 153 21.63 -32.58 18.72
C PRO A 153 21.23 -31.59 19.82
N ALA A 154 20.04 -31.84 20.38
CA ALA A 154 19.41 -31.09 21.46
C ALA A 154 20.02 -31.42 22.87
N PRO A 155 19.43 -30.97 24.00
CA PRO A 155 19.91 -29.87 24.83
C PRO A 155 20.46 -30.32 26.20
N LYS A 156 21.23 -29.46 26.89
CA LYS A 156 21.52 -29.61 28.34
C LYS A 156 21.40 -28.30 29.11
N LYS A 157 20.81 -28.44 30.30
CA LYS A 157 20.47 -27.44 31.32
C LYS A 157 21.68 -26.99 32.16
N ASP A 158 21.38 -25.96 32.95
CA ASP A 158 22.01 -25.46 34.17
C ASP A 158 23.08 -24.37 33.95
N LYS A 159 23.24 -23.35 34.78
CA LYS A 159 22.50 -22.71 35.90
C LYS A 159 23.27 -21.39 36.17
N ASP A 160 22.58 -20.38 36.70
CA ASP A 160 23.08 -19.26 37.53
C ASP A 160 24.53 -18.77 37.35
N HIS A 161 24.72 -17.49 37.03
CA HIS A 161 25.34 -16.54 37.97
C HIS A 161 25.15 -15.09 37.55
N ASN A 162 25.13 -14.27 38.58
CA ASN A 162 24.58 -12.93 38.66
C ASN A 162 25.73 -11.90 38.71
N VAL A 163 25.41 -10.65 38.38
CA VAL A 163 26.15 -9.41 38.71
C VAL A 163 27.41 -9.07 37.90
N ALA A 164 27.33 -7.99 37.10
CA ALA A 164 28.07 -6.75 37.37
C ALA A 164 27.69 -5.62 36.43
N VAL A 165 27.34 -4.49 37.06
CA VAL A 165 27.10 -3.17 36.50
C VAL A 165 28.43 -2.58 36.01
N ALA A 166 28.48 -2.10 34.77
CA ALA A 166 29.48 -1.14 34.34
C ALA A 166 28.78 0.01 33.61
N LYS A 167 28.77 1.16 34.29
CA LYS A 167 28.41 2.47 33.75
C LYS A 167 29.39 2.85 32.65
N THR A 168 28.90 3.39 31.55
CA THR A 168 29.73 4.18 30.64
C THR A 168 28.98 5.47 30.32
N GLU A 169 29.43 6.53 30.98
CA GLU A 169 29.06 7.91 30.66
C GLU A 169 29.62 8.27 29.29
N VAL A 170 28.76 8.74 28.38
CA VAL A 170 29.20 9.41 27.16
C VAL A 170 28.82 10.88 27.28
N LYS A 171 29.83 11.70 27.60
CA LYS A 171 29.81 13.15 27.41
C LYS A 171 29.58 13.44 25.93
N THR A 172 28.51 14.16 25.61
CA THR A 172 28.34 14.80 24.30
C THR A 172 28.68 16.28 24.45
N GLU A 173 29.83 16.67 23.90
CA GLU A 173 30.19 18.06 23.68
C GLU A 173 29.42 18.60 22.48
N GLU A 174 28.70 19.69 22.71
CA GLU A 174 27.99 20.46 21.71
C GLU A 174 28.99 21.30 20.91
N LYS A 175 29.15 20.99 19.61
CA LYS A 175 29.84 21.87 18.65
C LYS A 175 28.84 22.32 17.59
N THR A 176 28.39 23.55 17.74
CA THR A 176 27.68 24.35 16.76
C THR A 176 28.58 24.58 15.54
N LYS A 177 28.25 23.94 14.41
CA LYS A 177 28.72 24.37 13.08
C LYS A 177 27.62 25.19 12.44
N THR A 178 27.88 26.47 12.25
CA THR A 178 27.08 27.36 11.40
C THR A 178 27.32 26.99 9.94
N GLU A 179 26.26 26.58 9.24
CA GLU A 179 26.23 26.42 7.78
C GLU A 179 25.92 27.78 7.10
N PRO A 180 26.37 28.00 5.86
CA PRO A 180 26.31 29.30 5.21
C PRO A 180 24.88 29.70 4.82
N GLU A 181 24.59 30.97 5.03
CA GLU A 181 23.35 31.65 4.68
C GLU A 181 23.15 31.66 3.15
N VAL A 182 22.03 31.14 2.65
CA VAL A 182 21.71 31.11 1.21
C VAL A 182 20.71 32.21 0.89
N ASP A 183 21.15 33.18 0.09
CA ASP A 183 20.34 34.30 -0.40
C ASP A 183 19.36 33.83 -1.49
N VAL A 184 18.08 33.76 -1.11
CA VAL A 184 16.98 33.23 -1.92
C VAL A 184 16.77 34.03 -3.21
N ALA A 185 17.01 35.35 -3.20
CA ALA A 185 16.89 36.17 -4.40
C ALA A 185 17.94 35.76 -5.45
N LYS A 186 19.13 35.39 -4.98
CA LYS A 186 20.26 34.97 -5.82
C LYS A 186 20.06 33.57 -6.40
N VAL A 187 19.40 32.68 -5.68
CA VAL A 187 19.04 31.34 -6.17
C VAL A 187 17.91 31.43 -7.21
N GLU A 188 16.88 32.24 -6.95
CA GLU A 188 15.82 32.50 -7.93
C GLU A 188 16.36 33.11 -9.23
N GLU A 189 17.30 34.05 -9.13
CA GLU A 189 17.93 34.67 -10.29
C GLU A 189 18.78 33.67 -11.08
N LYS A 190 19.50 32.77 -10.38
CA LYS A 190 20.31 31.72 -11.00
C LYS A 190 19.44 30.67 -11.71
N VAL A 191 18.32 30.28 -11.12
CA VAL A 191 17.35 29.36 -11.73
C VAL A 191 16.67 30.01 -12.95
N LYS A 192 16.29 31.29 -12.86
CA LYS A 192 15.76 32.06 -14.00
C LYS A 192 16.79 32.17 -15.15
N ALA A 193 18.06 32.40 -14.82
CA ALA A 193 19.14 32.45 -15.81
C ALA A 193 19.39 31.09 -16.49
N GLU A 194 19.33 30.00 -15.73
CA GLU A 194 19.51 28.64 -16.27
C GLU A 194 18.30 28.15 -17.08
N LEU A 195 17.08 28.60 -16.74
CA LEU A 195 15.89 28.39 -17.58
C LEU A 195 16.00 29.15 -18.90
N LYS A 196 16.45 30.41 -18.86
CA LYS A 196 16.62 31.25 -20.05
C LYS A 196 17.64 30.67 -21.02
N SER A 197 18.76 30.14 -20.52
CA SER A 197 19.77 29.49 -21.35
C SER A 197 19.28 28.20 -22.02
N LYS A 198 18.52 27.36 -21.30
CA LYS A 198 17.93 26.12 -21.84
C LYS A 198 16.80 26.38 -22.85
N LEU A 199 16.05 27.47 -22.67
CA LEU A 199 15.02 27.92 -23.62
C LEU A 199 15.65 28.48 -24.91
N GLU A 200 16.73 29.26 -24.81
CA GLU A 200 17.49 29.76 -25.96
C GLU A 200 18.16 28.62 -26.76
N GLU A 201 18.61 27.56 -26.09
CA GLU A 201 19.22 26.39 -26.73
C GLU A 201 18.18 25.54 -27.49
N LYS A 202 16.95 25.41 -26.96
CA LYS A 202 15.82 24.76 -27.65
C LYS A 202 15.27 25.61 -28.80
N SER A 203 15.23 26.93 -28.66
CA SER A 203 14.90 27.87 -29.76
C SER A 203 15.88 27.73 -30.93
N LYS A 204 17.19 27.68 -30.64
CA LYS A 204 18.24 27.48 -31.66
C LYS A 204 18.16 26.13 -32.36
N LYS A 205 17.68 25.07 -31.69
CA LYS A 205 17.38 23.76 -32.31
C LYS A 205 16.16 23.82 -33.23
N SER A 206 15.12 24.58 -32.88
CA SER A 206 13.94 24.79 -33.73
C SER A 206 14.27 25.56 -35.02
N ASP A 207 15.13 26.59 -34.92
CA ASP A 207 15.59 27.36 -36.09
C ASP A 207 16.53 26.53 -37.00
N LYS A 208 17.30 25.59 -36.44
CA LYS A 208 18.13 24.63 -37.20
C LYS A 208 17.28 23.62 -37.99
N VAL A 209 16.11 23.24 -37.49
CA VAL A 209 15.18 22.34 -38.20
C VAL A 209 14.49 23.07 -39.37
N LYS A 210 14.21 24.37 -39.24
CA LYS A 210 13.72 25.19 -40.37
C LYS A 210 14.79 25.47 -41.44
N ALA A 211 16.07 25.53 -41.06
CA ALA A 211 17.18 25.74 -42.00
C ALA A 211 17.51 24.50 -42.86
N THR A 212 16.96 23.32 -42.56
CA THR A 212 17.27 22.07 -43.28
C THR A 212 16.22 21.73 -44.36
N VAL A 213 15.18 22.54 -44.55
CA VAL A 213 14.07 22.28 -45.52
C VAL A 213 14.06 23.26 -46.72
N GLN A 214 15.09 24.09 -46.93
CA GLN A 214 15.17 24.93 -48.13
C GLN A 214 16.44 24.68 -48.94
N LYS A 215 16.40 23.64 -49.78
CA LYS A 215 17.19 23.56 -51.02
C LYS A 215 16.38 22.88 -52.12
N HIS A 216 15.48 23.64 -52.75
CA HIS A 216 15.26 23.56 -54.20
C HIS A 216 14.71 24.90 -54.71
N PRO A 217 15.23 25.44 -55.83
CA PRO A 217 14.79 26.71 -56.37
C PRO A 217 13.73 26.51 -57.43
N ASP A 218 12.58 27.17 -57.34
CA ASP A 218 11.99 27.76 -58.55
C ASP A 218 11.07 28.95 -58.25
N LYS A 219 10.96 29.78 -59.28
CA LYS A 219 10.48 31.15 -59.38
C LYS A 219 9.03 31.36 -58.91
N SER A 220 8.76 32.49 -58.26
CA SER A 220 7.86 33.53 -58.78
C SER A 220 7.75 34.70 -57.79
N LYS A 221 7.69 35.91 -58.36
CA LYS A 221 7.54 37.20 -57.70
C LYS A 221 6.12 37.33 -57.12
N THR A 222 6.00 37.87 -55.91
CA THR A 222 5.25 39.11 -55.62
C THR A 222 5.38 39.49 -54.16
N ALA A 223 5.68 40.77 -53.93
CA ALA A 223 5.68 41.39 -52.63
C ALA A 223 4.23 41.64 -52.18
N SER A 224 3.91 41.35 -50.91
CA SER A 224 3.03 42.23 -50.16
C SER A 224 3.27 42.12 -48.65
N LYS A 225 3.26 43.29 -48.04
CA LYS A 225 3.48 43.59 -46.63
C LYS A 225 2.43 42.88 -45.77
N ASN A 226 2.88 42.24 -44.69
CA ASN A 226 2.18 42.33 -43.41
C ASN A 226 3.16 42.11 -42.24
N LYS A 227 3.90 43.17 -41.91
CA LYS A 227 4.53 43.36 -40.59
C LYS A 227 3.42 43.82 -39.65
N GLY A 228 3.09 43.05 -38.62
CA GLY A 228 2.18 43.54 -37.57
C GLY A 228 1.46 42.52 -36.68
N LYS A 229 1.63 41.21 -36.87
CA LYS A 229 0.89 40.20 -36.08
C LYS A 229 1.72 39.01 -35.57
N LYS A 230 3.06 39.12 -35.54
CA LYS A 230 3.95 38.02 -35.14
C LYS A 230 4.42 38.05 -33.67
N GLY A 231 4.24 39.16 -32.94
CA GLY A 231 4.70 39.28 -31.54
C GLY A 231 3.72 38.74 -30.49
N LYS A 232 2.41 38.87 -30.71
CA LYS A 232 1.40 38.42 -29.73
C LYS A 232 1.23 36.89 -29.69
N ASP A 233 1.30 36.23 -30.86
CA ASP A 233 1.21 34.77 -30.92
C ASP A 233 2.49 34.08 -30.43
N SER A 234 3.68 34.69 -30.63
CA SER A 234 4.92 34.14 -30.09
C SER A 234 4.98 34.25 -28.57
N ASP A 235 4.51 35.34 -27.98
CA ASP A 235 4.49 35.52 -26.52
C ASP A 235 3.49 34.58 -25.84
N ILE A 236 2.36 34.28 -26.50
CA ILE A 236 1.38 33.30 -26.00
C ILE A 236 1.97 31.88 -26.09
N VAL A 237 2.57 31.51 -27.22
CA VAL A 237 3.20 30.19 -27.41
C VAL A 237 4.40 30.01 -26.48
N VAL A 238 5.21 31.05 -26.25
CA VAL A 238 6.33 31.01 -25.29
C VAL A 238 5.80 30.85 -23.87
N ARG A 239 4.77 31.60 -23.44
CA ARG A 239 4.16 31.41 -22.12
C ARG A 239 3.52 30.04 -21.93
N GLU A 240 2.94 29.47 -22.97
CA GLU A 240 2.30 28.15 -22.92
C GLU A 240 3.36 27.03 -22.89
N ILE A 241 4.47 27.21 -23.61
CA ILE A 241 5.65 26.34 -23.54
C ILE A 241 6.35 26.49 -22.20
N GLU A 242 6.53 27.69 -21.66
CA GLU A 242 7.10 27.95 -20.33
C GLU A 242 6.24 27.27 -19.26
N LYS A 243 4.91 27.44 -19.31
CA LYS A 243 3.98 26.78 -18.39
C LYS A 243 4.02 25.26 -18.53
N LYS A 244 4.08 24.72 -19.75
CA LYS A 244 4.25 23.27 -19.97
C LYS A 244 5.60 22.76 -19.47
N VAL A 245 6.68 23.49 -19.73
CA VAL A 245 8.04 23.15 -19.31
C VAL A 245 8.16 23.25 -17.78
N GLU A 246 7.52 24.22 -17.14
CA GLU A 246 7.42 24.33 -15.68
C GLU A 246 6.57 23.20 -15.09
N THR A 247 5.47 22.83 -15.74
CA THR A 247 4.61 21.71 -15.31
C THR A 247 5.30 20.34 -15.51
N GLU A 248 6.10 20.18 -16.56
CA GLU A 248 6.87 18.96 -16.86
C GLU A 248 8.19 18.87 -16.05
N LEU A 249 8.84 20.00 -15.74
CA LEU A 249 10.04 20.07 -14.89
C LEU A 249 9.71 20.00 -13.40
N PHE A 250 8.51 20.39 -12.99
CA PHE A 250 8.06 20.43 -11.59
C PHE A 250 6.73 19.70 -11.40
N ALA A 251 6.63 18.44 -11.86
CA ALA A 251 5.47 17.61 -11.52
C ALA A 251 5.26 17.61 -9.99
N ARG A 252 4.19 18.27 -9.54
CA ARG A 252 3.86 18.40 -8.13
C ARG A 252 3.58 17.01 -7.57
N LYS A 253 4.13 16.71 -6.40
CA LYS A 253 3.86 15.45 -5.73
C LYS A 253 2.37 15.35 -5.43
N LYS A 254 1.77 14.22 -5.82
CA LYS A 254 0.36 13.90 -5.61
C LYS A 254 0.21 13.15 -4.31
N ILE A 255 -0.59 13.69 -3.41
CA ILE A 255 -0.81 13.11 -2.08
C ILE A 255 -2.29 12.83 -1.95
N VAL A 256 -2.63 11.62 -1.52
CA VAL A 256 -4.00 11.28 -1.16
C VAL A 256 -4.08 11.19 0.36
N ILE A 257 -4.97 11.99 0.95
CA ILE A 257 -5.30 11.96 2.36
C ILE A 257 -6.66 11.26 2.49
N ASP A 258 -6.72 10.26 3.35
CA ASP A 258 -7.89 9.44 3.55
C ASP A 258 -8.46 9.67 4.95
N PRO A 259 -9.57 10.42 5.10
CA PRO A 259 -10.27 10.47 6.37
C PRO A 259 -11.01 9.15 6.60
N GLY A 260 -10.63 8.40 7.64
CA GLY A 260 -11.20 7.10 7.99
C GLY A 260 -12.73 7.15 8.18
N HIS A 261 -13.41 6.01 8.02
CA HIS A 261 -14.87 5.88 8.24
C HIS A 261 -15.72 6.79 7.33
N GLY A 262 -16.95 7.12 7.75
CA GLY A 262 -17.88 7.99 7.02
C GLY A 262 -19.24 7.33 6.81
N GLY A 263 -20.29 8.13 6.66
CA GLY A 263 -21.66 7.65 6.48
C GLY A 263 -22.13 6.82 7.68
N HIS A 264 -22.49 5.56 7.44
CA HIS A 264 -22.97 4.65 8.49
C HIS A 264 -21.85 4.16 9.42
N ASP A 265 -20.60 4.19 8.97
CA ASP A 265 -19.44 3.83 9.78
C ASP A 265 -19.00 5.06 10.58
N THR A 266 -19.26 5.05 11.88
CA THR A 266 -18.93 6.16 12.78
C THR A 266 -17.47 6.19 13.21
N GLY A 267 -16.76 5.07 13.06
CA GLY A 267 -15.54 4.79 13.81
C GLY A 267 -15.80 4.77 15.32
N ALA A 268 -14.76 5.08 16.09
CA ALA A 268 -14.81 5.24 17.53
C ALA A 268 -15.79 6.34 17.96
N ILE A 269 -16.43 6.12 19.09
CA ILE A 269 -17.31 7.09 19.74
C ILE A 269 -16.65 7.50 21.06
N GLY A 270 -16.41 8.80 21.20
CA GLY A 270 -15.83 9.39 22.40
C GLY A 270 -16.76 9.30 23.61
N VAL A 271 -16.21 9.56 24.79
CA VAL A 271 -16.91 9.47 26.09
C VAL A 271 -18.19 10.31 26.12
N THR A 272 -18.21 11.44 25.40
CA THR A 272 -19.36 12.35 25.32
C THR A 272 -20.11 12.30 23.99
N GLY A 273 -19.84 11.30 23.15
CA GLY A 273 -20.51 11.09 21.86
C GLY A 273 -19.83 11.74 20.66
N LEU A 274 -18.58 12.24 20.79
CA LEU A 274 -17.81 12.73 19.65
C LEU A 274 -17.54 11.57 18.68
N LEU A 275 -17.86 11.72 17.39
CA LEU A 275 -17.65 10.67 16.40
C LEU A 275 -16.29 10.80 15.73
N GLU A 276 -15.58 9.69 15.59
CA GLU A 276 -14.29 9.65 14.90
C GLU A 276 -14.39 10.18 13.47
N LYS A 277 -15.38 9.70 12.71
CA LYS A 277 -15.57 10.06 11.30
C LYS A 277 -15.63 11.58 11.04
N ASP A 278 -16.14 12.36 12.00
CA ASP A 278 -16.28 13.81 11.91
C ASP A 278 -14.93 14.48 12.21
N VAL A 279 -14.29 14.06 13.30
CA VAL A 279 -12.98 14.56 13.73
C VAL A 279 -11.92 14.34 12.64
N VAL A 280 -11.87 13.13 12.08
CA VAL A 280 -10.85 12.79 11.07
C VAL A 280 -11.11 13.49 9.74
N LEU A 281 -12.38 13.76 9.38
CA LEU A 281 -12.72 14.56 8.20
C LEU A 281 -12.25 16.00 8.35
N ASP A 282 -12.51 16.63 9.50
CA ASP A 282 -12.06 17.99 9.79
C ASP A 282 -10.53 18.10 9.72
N VAL A 283 -9.82 17.19 10.40
CA VAL A 283 -8.36 17.16 10.39
C VAL A 283 -7.82 16.90 9.00
N ALA A 284 -8.39 15.97 8.23
CA ALA A 284 -7.96 15.69 6.86
C ALA A 284 -8.13 16.89 5.92
N LYS A 285 -9.24 17.64 6.04
CA LYS A 285 -9.44 18.90 5.29
C LYS A 285 -8.38 19.93 5.64
N MET A 286 -8.06 20.11 6.92
CA MET A 286 -6.99 21.01 7.37
C MET A 286 -5.61 20.57 6.87
N VAL A 287 -5.29 19.27 6.94
CA VAL A 287 -4.04 18.71 6.39
C VAL A 287 -3.95 19.00 4.89
N SER A 288 -5.05 18.77 4.16
CA SER A 288 -5.13 19.01 2.72
C SER A 288 -4.91 20.47 2.36
N ALA A 289 -5.56 21.41 3.07
CA ALA A 289 -5.36 22.84 2.88
C ALA A 289 -3.88 23.23 3.12
N ILE A 290 -3.26 22.77 4.21
CA ILE A 290 -1.86 23.09 4.51
C ILE A 290 -0.92 22.52 3.43
N LEU A 291 -1.12 21.27 3.00
CA LEU A 291 -0.30 20.65 1.96
C LEU A 291 -0.43 21.38 0.60
N ARG A 292 -1.64 21.83 0.23
CA ARG A 292 -1.89 22.61 -0.99
C ARG A 292 -1.30 24.01 -0.90
N ASP A 293 -1.66 24.77 0.13
CA ASP A 293 -1.45 26.22 0.19
C ASP A 293 -0.07 26.61 0.73
N LYS A 294 0.52 25.77 1.56
CA LYS A 294 1.85 26.04 2.13
C LYS A 294 2.96 25.32 1.40
N TYR A 295 2.74 24.06 1.03
CA TYR A 295 3.78 23.21 0.46
C TYR A 295 3.62 22.94 -1.05
N MET A 296 2.57 23.47 -1.68
CA MET A 296 2.35 23.42 -3.13
C MET A 296 2.24 21.99 -3.69
N TYR A 297 1.68 21.06 -2.92
CA TYR A 297 1.40 19.69 -3.37
C TYR A 297 0.02 19.56 -4.00
N ASP A 298 -0.13 18.59 -4.90
CA ASP A 298 -1.44 18.22 -5.45
C ASP A 298 -2.11 17.23 -4.49
N VAL A 299 -3.12 17.68 -3.75
CA VAL A 299 -3.74 16.87 -2.70
C VAL A 299 -5.16 16.46 -3.08
N TYR A 300 -5.49 15.20 -2.86
CA TYR A 300 -6.82 14.62 -3.05
C TYR A 300 -7.32 14.01 -1.74
N LEU A 301 -8.62 14.12 -1.48
CA LEU A 301 -9.26 13.39 -0.40
C LEU A 301 -9.95 12.15 -0.97
N THR A 302 -10.00 11.05 -0.21
CA THR A 302 -10.87 9.91 -0.56
C THR A 302 -12.34 10.33 -0.44
N ARG A 303 -12.69 11.05 0.64
CA ARG A 303 -13.99 11.73 0.85
C ARG A 303 -13.78 13.15 1.36
N ASP A 304 -14.64 14.08 0.95
CA ASP A 304 -14.69 15.45 1.47
C ASP A 304 -16.03 15.79 2.15
N ASP A 305 -16.89 14.80 2.32
CA ASP A 305 -18.15 14.84 3.06
C ASP A 305 -18.32 13.58 3.94
N ASP A 306 -19.51 13.41 4.52
CA ASP A 306 -19.87 12.26 5.36
C ASP A 306 -20.34 11.05 4.54
N THR A 307 -19.59 10.71 3.48
CA THR A 307 -19.85 9.51 2.66
C THR A 307 -19.01 8.33 3.14
N PHE A 308 -19.63 7.15 3.22
CA PHE A 308 -18.91 5.90 3.45
C PHE A 308 -18.16 5.47 2.18
N ILE A 309 -16.89 5.11 2.32
CA ILE A 309 -16.07 4.52 1.26
C ILE A 309 -15.45 3.23 1.80
N SER A 310 -15.55 2.13 1.03
CA SER A 310 -14.98 0.85 1.44
C SER A 310 -13.44 0.88 1.46
N LEU A 311 -12.83 0.00 2.26
CA LEU A 311 -11.37 -0.02 2.45
C LEU A 311 -10.59 -0.26 1.13
N ASP A 312 -11.12 -1.08 0.22
CA ASP A 312 -10.55 -1.34 -1.08
C ASP A 312 -10.70 -0.16 -2.06
N GLU A 313 -11.84 0.53 -2.01
CA GLU A 313 -12.10 1.71 -2.85
C GLU A 313 -11.19 2.88 -2.46
N ARG A 314 -10.90 3.10 -1.17
CA ARG A 314 -9.94 4.12 -0.70
C ARG A 314 -8.57 3.95 -1.35
N ALA A 315 -8.05 2.71 -1.37
CA ALA A 315 -6.80 2.39 -2.04
C ALA A 315 -6.92 2.54 -3.57
N ALA A 316 -8.05 2.16 -4.15
CA ALA A 316 -8.30 2.31 -5.59
C ALA A 316 -8.31 3.79 -6.03
N ILE A 317 -8.88 4.70 -5.22
CA ILE A 317 -8.83 6.15 -5.46
C ILE A 317 -7.38 6.61 -5.52
N ALA A 318 -6.56 6.22 -4.53
CA ALA A 318 -5.16 6.61 -4.49
C ALA A 318 -4.36 6.11 -5.70
N ASN A 319 -4.61 4.86 -6.09
CA ASN A 319 -4.04 4.24 -7.28
C ASN A 319 -4.48 4.95 -8.56
N GLY A 320 -5.78 5.27 -8.71
CA GLY A 320 -6.34 5.95 -9.87
C GLY A 320 -5.79 7.36 -10.07
N LYS A 321 -5.44 8.06 -8.97
CA LYS A 321 -4.76 9.37 -9.04
C LYS A 321 -3.28 9.27 -9.38
N ASN A 322 -2.70 8.05 -9.40
CA ASN A 322 -1.27 7.81 -9.43
C ASN A 322 -0.56 8.62 -8.32
N ALA A 323 -1.08 8.55 -7.09
CA ALA A 323 -0.52 9.29 -5.98
C ALA A 323 0.91 8.85 -5.67
N ASP A 324 1.77 9.79 -5.29
CA ASP A 324 3.11 9.55 -4.77
C ASP A 324 3.07 9.11 -3.30
N LEU A 325 2.02 9.47 -2.56
CA LEU A 325 1.81 9.09 -1.16
C LEU A 325 0.34 8.88 -0.82
N PHE A 326 0.08 7.98 0.11
CA PHE A 326 -1.23 7.74 0.71
C PHE A 326 -1.14 7.83 2.24
N VAL A 327 -1.93 8.70 2.86
CA VAL A 327 -1.97 8.83 4.33
C VAL A 327 -3.41 8.75 4.81
N SER A 328 -3.71 7.71 5.58
CA SER A 328 -5.02 7.54 6.22
C SER A 328 -4.98 8.13 7.63
N ILE A 329 -6.02 8.87 8.02
CA ILE A 329 -6.13 9.58 9.30
C ILE A 329 -7.30 8.97 10.08
N HIS A 330 -6.99 8.51 11.29
CA HIS A 330 -7.88 7.83 12.22
C HIS A 330 -7.73 8.42 13.64
N GLY A 331 -8.70 8.12 14.50
CA GLY A 331 -8.71 8.42 15.91
C GLY A 331 -8.94 7.14 16.72
N ASN A 332 -7.99 6.81 17.57
CA ASN A 332 -7.92 5.53 18.22
C ASN A 332 -8.98 5.37 19.33
N ALA A 333 -9.12 4.14 19.81
CA ALA A 333 -9.97 3.76 20.94
C ALA A 333 -9.32 2.62 21.73
N ASN A 334 -9.55 2.62 23.04
CA ASN A 334 -9.09 1.57 23.93
C ASN A 334 -10.12 1.30 25.03
N ASN A 335 -10.24 0.05 25.46
CA ASN A 335 -11.11 -0.33 26.58
C ASN A 335 -10.67 0.31 27.90
N SER A 336 -9.37 0.62 28.05
CA SER A 336 -8.85 1.36 29.20
C SER A 336 -8.92 2.86 28.91
N PRO A 337 -9.77 3.64 29.63
CA PRO A 337 -9.96 5.06 29.36
C PRO A 337 -8.74 5.92 29.70
N SER A 338 -7.75 5.37 30.40
CA SER A 338 -6.48 6.04 30.72
C SER A 338 -5.49 6.07 29.55
N VAL A 339 -5.66 5.18 28.56
CA VAL A 339 -4.77 5.10 27.40
C VAL A 339 -4.96 6.33 26.54
N ARG A 340 -3.84 6.97 26.18
CA ARG A 340 -3.79 8.21 25.42
C ARG A 340 -2.56 8.23 24.51
N GLY A 341 -2.51 9.15 23.56
CA GLY A 341 -1.31 9.45 22.79
C GLY A 341 -1.42 9.17 21.30
N LEU A 342 -0.25 9.15 20.65
CA LEU A 342 -0.09 9.19 19.20
C LEU A 342 0.54 7.91 18.68
N GLU A 343 0.03 7.36 17.58
CA GLU A 343 0.60 6.20 16.90
C GLU A 343 0.58 6.39 15.38
N THR A 344 1.57 5.84 14.69
CA THR A 344 1.56 5.80 13.23
C THR A 344 1.92 4.39 12.77
N TYR A 345 1.12 3.85 11.86
CA TYR A 345 1.25 2.50 11.36
C TYR A 345 1.70 2.45 9.90
N PHE A 346 2.51 1.45 9.57
CA PHE A 346 2.75 1.02 8.21
C PHE A 346 2.31 -0.44 8.03
N LEU A 347 2.06 -0.83 6.78
CA LEU A 347 1.63 -2.19 6.48
C LEU A 347 2.77 -3.19 6.70
N ASN A 348 2.65 -4.02 7.73
CA ASN A 348 3.44 -5.22 7.95
C ASN A 348 2.76 -6.13 8.98
N PHE A 349 3.28 -7.32 9.21
CA PHE A 349 2.80 -8.19 10.28
C PHE A 349 3.19 -7.67 11.66
N SER A 350 2.37 -8.01 12.65
CA SER A 350 2.63 -7.65 14.04
C SER A 350 2.44 -8.84 14.96
N ASN A 351 3.33 -8.98 15.94
CA ASN A 351 3.12 -9.88 17.07
C ASN A 351 2.55 -9.12 18.29
N SER A 352 2.38 -7.79 18.21
CA SER A 352 1.76 -6.99 19.28
C SER A 352 0.26 -7.20 19.28
N GLU A 353 -0.28 -7.59 20.44
CA GLU A 353 -1.72 -7.78 20.61
C GLU A 353 -2.48 -6.46 20.47
N GLU A 354 -1.90 -5.36 20.95
CA GLU A 354 -2.45 -4.01 20.82
C GLU A 354 -2.56 -3.60 19.35
N ALA A 355 -1.47 -3.76 18.58
CA ALA A 355 -1.47 -3.46 17.15
C ALA A 355 -2.47 -4.31 16.37
N MET A 356 -2.63 -5.59 16.74
CA MET A 356 -3.67 -6.46 16.15
C MET A 356 -5.08 -6.01 16.53
N LYS A 357 -5.32 -5.55 17.75
CA LYS A 357 -6.64 -5.03 18.17
C LYS A 357 -7.02 -3.79 17.37
N VAL A 358 -6.09 -2.85 17.19
CA VAL A 358 -6.30 -1.64 16.37
C VAL A 358 -6.62 -2.04 14.93
N ALA A 359 -5.77 -2.85 14.29
CA ALA A 359 -6.02 -3.25 12.91
C ALA A 359 -7.30 -4.09 12.74
N ALA A 360 -7.67 -4.93 13.71
CA ALA A 360 -8.92 -5.69 13.66
C ALA A 360 -10.15 -4.77 13.69
N ARG A 361 -10.12 -3.74 14.53
CA ARG A 361 -11.16 -2.70 14.57
C ARG A 361 -11.25 -1.96 13.23
N GLU A 362 -10.13 -1.46 12.71
CA GLU A 362 -10.13 -0.68 11.46
C GLU A 362 -10.51 -1.51 10.22
N ASN A 363 -10.26 -2.81 10.26
CA ASN A 363 -10.67 -3.72 9.18
C ASN A 363 -12.10 -4.26 9.35
N ASP A 364 -12.79 -3.90 10.45
CA ASP A 364 -14.09 -4.45 10.85
C ASP A 364 -14.11 -6.00 10.91
N ILE A 365 -13.10 -6.59 11.55
CA ILE A 365 -13.00 -8.04 11.76
C ILE A 365 -12.64 -8.39 13.21
N SER A 366 -12.87 -9.64 13.62
CA SER A 366 -12.41 -10.10 14.94
C SER A 366 -10.89 -10.26 14.99
N VAL A 367 -10.29 -10.08 16.18
CA VAL A 367 -8.85 -10.36 16.41
C VAL A 367 -8.51 -11.82 16.08
N LYS A 368 -9.44 -12.77 16.33
CA LYS A 368 -9.27 -14.17 15.93
C LYS A 368 -9.14 -14.28 14.41
N ARG A 369 -10.06 -13.67 13.65
CA ARG A 369 -10.00 -13.64 12.19
C ARG A 369 -8.74 -12.95 11.70
N MET A 370 -8.28 -11.89 12.37
CA MET A 370 -7.03 -11.22 12.04
C MET A 370 -5.81 -12.14 12.22
N LYS A 371 -5.75 -12.91 13.31
CA LYS A 371 -4.67 -13.89 13.53
C LYS A 371 -4.69 -14.99 12.46
N GLU A 372 -5.87 -15.49 12.11
CA GLU A 372 -6.04 -16.43 11.00
C GLU A 372 -5.55 -15.81 9.69
N VAL A 373 -6.00 -14.60 9.33
CA VAL A 373 -5.55 -13.89 8.13
C VAL A 373 -4.05 -13.62 8.16
N GLN A 374 -3.45 -13.29 9.29
CA GLN A 374 -2.01 -13.10 9.41
C GLN A 374 -1.23 -14.40 9.17
N SER A 375 -1.74 -15.55 9.63
CA SER A 375 -1.19 -16.86 9.31
C SER A 375 -1.41 -17.22 7.83
N GLU A 376 -2.58 -16.90 7.29
CA GLU A 376 -2.98 -17.17 5.91
C GLU A 376 -2.23 -16.30 4.89
N LEU A 377 -1.99 -15.04 5.23
CA LEU A 377 -1.36 -13.99 4.44
C LEU A 377 0.14 -13.88 4.75
N GLY A 378 0.60 -14.49 5.86
CA GLY A 378 1.97 -14.57 6.38
C GLY A 378 3.01 -14.87 5.32
N LEU A 379 2.76 -15.92 4.55
CA LEU A 379 3.63 -16.41 3.49
C LEU A 379 3.50 -15.60 2.19
N ILE A 380 2.36 -14.91 2.03
CA ILE A 380 2.00 -14.10 0.87
C ILE A 380 2.67 -12.73 0.98
N LEU A 381 2.56 -11.96 2.07
CA LEU A 381 3.26 -10.67 2.21
C LEU A 381 4.77 -10.83 2.42
N ALA A 382 5.24 -11.90 3.08
CA ALA A 382 6.68 -12.18 3.21
C ALA A 382 7.36 -12.38 1.83
N SER A 383 6.62 -12.85 0.83
CA SER A 383 7.09 -13.02 -0.55
C SER A 383 6.79 -11.82 -1.47
N LEU A 384 6.04 -10.82 -0.97
CA LEU A 384 5.55 -9.62 -1.66
C LEU A 384 6.23 -8.33 -1.19
N ALA A 385 7.31 -8.42 -0.43
CA ALA A 385 8.09 -7.23 -0.08
C ALA A 385 8.61 -6.59 -1.38
N ARG A 386 7.87 -5.60 -1.88
CA ARG A 386 8.47 -4.41 -2.47
C ARG A 386 9.22 -3.77 -1.30
N GLU A 387 10.41 -4.27 -0.99
CA GLU A 387 11.26 -3.83 0.12
C GLU A 387 11.31 -2.30 0.15
N THR A 388 11.44 -1.70 -1.04
CA THR A 388 11.35 -0.25 -1.27
C THR A 388 10.05 0.41 -0.78
N LYS A 389 8.85 -0.09 -1.14
CA LYS A 389 7.57 0.50 -0.65
C LYS A 389 7.50 0.42 0.87
N ARG A 390 7.86 -0.74 1.43
CA ARG A 390 7.77 -0.98 2.88
C ARG A 390 8.71 -0.04 3.63
N ASP A 391 9.96 0.09 3.17
CA ASP A 391 10.96 0.96 3.78
C ASP A 391 10.58 2.44 3.62
N GLU A 392 10.03 2.83 2.47
CA GLU A 392 9.48 4.17 2.24
C GLU A 392 8.27 4.46 3.14
N SER A 393 7.40 3.49 3.36
CA SER A 393 6.23 3.60 4.26
C SER A 393 6.66 3.69 5.73
N LEU A 394 7.67 2.91 6.13
CA LEU A 394 8.29 2.99 7.45
C LEU A 394 8.93 4.37 7.67
N ARG A 395 9.70 4.88 6.70
CA ARG A 395 10.28 6.23 6.77
C ARG A 395 9.19 7.29 6.87
N LEU A 396 8.16 7.24 6.01
CA LEU A 396 7.01 8.14 6.05
C LEU A 396 6.38 8.15 7.45
N ALA A 397 6.10 6.97 8.00
CA ALA A 397 5.52 6.82 9.33
C ALA A 397 6.40 7.48 10.42
N HIS A 398 7.72 7.28 10.38
CA HIS A 398 8.64 7.91 11.33
C HIS A 398 8.66 9.44 11.23
N TYR A 399 8.65 10.00 10.01
CA TYR A 399 8.60 11.45 9.83
C TYR A 399 7.29 12.06 10.33
N VAL A 400 6.16 11.40 10.09
CA VAL A 400 4.85 11.83 10.58
C VAL A 400 4.80 11.74 12.11
N GLN A 401 5.08 10.57 12.69
CA GLN A 401 5.08 10.34 14.14
C GLN A 401 5.97 11.35 14.88
N SER A 402 7.23 11.49 14.45
CA SER A 402 8.21 12.38 15.09
C SER A 402 7.78 13.85 14.99
N SER A 403 7.13 14.22 13.88
CA SER A 403 6.61 15.57 13.67
C SER A 403 5.41 15.85 14.58
N MET A 404 4.44 14.93 14.67
CA MET A 404 3.30 15.04 15.59
C MET A 404 3.75 15.18 17.04
N TYR A 405 4.54 14.23 17.53
CA TYR A 405 5.01 14.23 18.91
C TYR A 405 5.80 15.51 19.24
N SER A 406 6.74 15.92 18.37
CA SER A 406 7.54 17.12 18.60
C SER A 406 6.78 18.43 18.52
N TYR A 407 5.69 18.45 17.76
CA TYR A 407 4.86 19.64 17.65
C TYR A 407 3.93 19.77 18.85
N LEU A 408 3.19 18.70 19.17
CA LEU A 408 2.13 18.71 20.18
C LEU A 408 2.68 18.81 21.61
N ARG A 409 3.80 18.12 21.92
CA ARG A 409 4.41 18.15 23.27
C ARG A 409 4.90 19.54 23.73
N LYS A 410 4.99 20.51 22.81
CA LYS A 410 5.35 21.89 23.16
C LYS A 410 4.29 22.53 24.04
N LYS A 411 3.01 22.30 23.72
CA LYS A 411 1.85 22.86 24.43
C LYS A 411 1.15 21.83 25.33
N HIS A 412 1.15 20.56 24.94
CA HIS A 412 0.45 19.48 25.63
C HIS A 412 1.45 18.51 26.25
N LYS A 413 1.83 18.72 27.52
CA LYS A 413 2.94 18.00 28.17
C LYS A 413 2.66 16.53 28.45
N ASP A 414 1.39 16.14 28.46
CA ASP A 414 0.91 14.78 28.71
C ASP A 414 0.70 13.96 27.42
N ILE A 415 1.12 14.48 26.26
CA ILE A 415 1.12 13.70 25.02
C ILE A 415 2.09 12.52 25.15
N VAL A 416 1.58 11.33 24.89
CA VAL A 416 2.36 10.08 24.89
C VAL A 416 2.74 9.71 23.46
N ASP A 417 4.02 9.37 23.26
CA ASP A 417 4.55 8.84 21.99
C ASP A 417 4.61 7.32 22.05
N HIS A 418 3.68 6.65 21.37
CA HIS A 418 3.69 5.19 21.22
C HIS A 418 4.47 4.72 19.99
N GLY A 419 5.09 5.66 19.26
CA GLY A 419 6.01 5.40 18.16
C GLY A 419 5.34 4.91 16.88
N VAL A 420 6.19 4.37 16.01
CA VAL A 420 5.77 3.74 14.76
C VAL A 420 5.52 2.26 15.01
N ARG A 421 4.38 1.77 14.51
CA ARG A 421 3.94 0.38 14.66
C ARG A 421 3.69 -0.27 13.30
N GLN A 422 3.57 -1.58 13.31
CA GLN A 422 3.20 -2.38 12.15
C GLN A 422 1.94 -3.16 12.46
N ALA A 423 1.02 -3.25 11.48
CA ALA A 423 -0.10 -4.17 11.49
C ALA A 423 -0.72 -4.32 10.09
N LEU A 424 -1.62 -5.30 9.94
CA LEU A 424 -2.29 -5.63 8.68
C LEU A 424 -3.55 -4.76 8.46
N PHE A 425 -3.37 -3.48 8.14
CA PHE A 425 -4.50 -2.63 7.75
C PHE A 425 -4.87 -2.83 6.29
N TYR A 426 -6.12 -3.25 6.03
CA TYR A 426 -6.61 -3.57 4.68
C TYR A 426 -6.57 -2.36 3.74
N VAL A 427 -6.82 -1.16 4.25
CA VAL A 427 -6.71 0.09 3.49
C VAL A 427 -5.30 0.31 2.90
N LEU A 428 -4.26 -0.22 3.55
CA LEU A 428 -2.87 -0.08 3.09
C LEU A 428 -2.43 -1.21 2.12
N VAL A 429 -3.16 -2.33 2.09
CA VAL A 429 -2.84 -3.51 1.27
C VAL A 429 -2.93 -3.18 -0.22
N GLY A 430 -3.99 -2.47 -0.64
CA GLY A 430 -4.25 -2.15 -2.04
C GLY A 430 -3.41 -0.98 -2.59
N ALA A 431 -2.74 -0.20 -1.75
CA ALA A 431 -2.03 1.01 -2.18
C ALA A 431 -0.74 0.69 -2.97
N ASN A 432 -0.52 1.33 -4.11
CA ASN A 432 0.67 1.12 -4.95
C ASN A 432 1.88 1.99 -4.59
N MET A 433 1.68 3.00 -3.77
CA MET A 433 2.66 3.98 -3.29
C MET A 433 2.96 3.80 -1.80
N PRO A 434 3.99 4.44 -1.23
CA PRO A 434 4.22 4.46 0.21
C PRO A 434 2.98 4.96 0.96
N SER A 435 2.65 4.26 2.05
CA SER A 435 1.37 4.41 2.72
C SER A 435 1.47 4.29 4.23
N ALA A 436 0.82 5.17 4.98
CA ALA A 436 0.75 5.12 6.43
C ALA A 436 -0.68 5.37 6.95
N LEU A 437 -1.00 4.81 8.11
CA LEU A 437 -2.21 5.11 8.88
C LEU A 437 -1.81 5.84 10.16
N VAL A 438 -2.46 6.97 10.45
CA VAL A 438 -2.10 7.88 11.52
C VAL A 438 -3.22 7.92 12.55
N GLU A 439 -2.91 7.49 13.77
CA GLU A 439 -3.81 7.56 14.93
C GLU A 439 -3.50 8.82 15.74
N ILE A 440 -4.37 9.82 15.63
CA ILE A 440 -4.08 11.20 16.07
C ILE A 440 -4.34 11.47 17.56
N SER A 441 -5.09 10.61 18.23
CA SER A 441 -5.45 10.63 19.67
C SER A 441 -6.30 9.40 19.98
N TYR A 442 -6.62 9.14 21.25
CA TYR A 442 -7.63 8.17 21.66
C TYR A 442 -8.96 8.86 22.01
N LEU A 443 -10.02 8.67 21.22
CA LEU A 443 -11.36 9.24 21.48
C LEU A 443 -11.96 8.75 22.80
N THR A 444 -11.61 7.53 23.22
CA THR A 444 -12.08 6.94 24.49
C THR A 444 -11.40 7.54 25.73
N ASN A 445 -10.40 8.41 25.56
CA ASN A 445 -9.78 9.15 26.65
C ASN A 445 -10.45 10.53 26.78
N ALA A 446 -10.99 10.84 27.96
CA ALA A 446 -11.76 12.06 28.19
C ALA A 446 -10.94 13.35 27.99
N ASP A 447 -9.63 13.35 28.32
CA ASP A 447 -8.77 14.52 28.13
C ASP A 447 -8.49 14.75 26.64
N GLU A 448 -8.24 13.67 25.88
CA GLU A 448 -8.01 13.74 24.44
C GLU A 448 -9.29 14.09 23.67
N GLU A 449 -10.44 13.51 24.02
CA GLU A 449 -11.73 13.89 23.42
C GLU A 449 -12.01 15.38 23.64
N LYS A 450 -11.77 15.89 24.85
CA LYS A 450 -11.93 17.33 25.15
C LYS A 450 -11.05 18.20 24.26
N ARG A 451 -9.83 17.76 23.94
CA ARG A 451 -8.94 18.47 23.01
C ARG A 451 -9.44 18.38 21.57
N LEU A 452 -9.84 17.19 21.11
CA LEU A 452 -10.33 16.94 19.75
C LEU A 452 -11.59 17.76 19.39
N LYS A 453 -12.38 18.17 20.39
CA LYS A 453 -13.51 19.09 20.20
C LYS A 453 -13.09 20.52 19.84
N THR A 454 -11.82 20.89 20.01
CA THR A 454 -11.34 22.25 19.75
C THR A 454 -10.68 22.33 18.37
N ASP A 455 -11.04 23.35 17.59
CA ASP A 455 -10.43 23.59 16.29
C ASP A 455 -8.93 23.86 16.41
N GLN A 456 -8.50 24.53 17.50
CA GLN A 456 -7.09 24.76 17.77
C GLN A 456 -6.28 23.45 17.83
N TYR A 457 -6.78 22.42 18.54
CA TYR A 457 -6.05 21.15 18.62
C TYR A 457 -6.08 20.39 17.28
N LYS A 458 -7.21 20.41 16.56
CA LYS A 458 -7.31 19.82 15.21
C LYS A 458 -6.33 20.48 14.23
N GLU A 459 -6.19 21.81 14.27
CA GLU A 459 -5.21 22.56 13.48
C GLU A 459 -3.76 22.24 13.86
N GLU A 460 -3.48 22.05 15.15
CA GLU A 460 -2.16 21.66 15.65
C GLU A 460 -1.78 20.25 15.16
N ILE A 461 -2.71 19.29 15.22
CA ILE A 461 -2.55 17.96 14.63
C ILE A 461 -2.30 18.08 13.13
N ALA A 462 -3.20 18.75 12.39
CA ALA A 462 -3.11 18.89 10.95
C ALA A 462 -1.78 19.52 10.50
N SER A 463 -1.35 20.58 11.18
CA SER A 463 -0.06 21.23 10.94
C SER A 463 1.12 20.28 11.15
N SER A 464 1.04 19.43 12.18
CA SER A 464 2.11 18.51 12.53
C SER A 464 2.21 17.32 11.57
N VAL A 465 1.08 16.77 11.12
CA VAL A 465 0.98 15.73 10.07
C VAL A 465 1.49 16.27 8.74
N ALA A 466 0.98 17.41 8.28
CA ALA A 466 1.42 18.02 7.03
C ALA A 466 2.92 18.36 7.03
N ALA A 467 3.46 18.84 8.16
CA ALA A 467 4.89 19.07 8.31
C ALA A 467 5.71 17.76 8.26
N GLY A 468 5.20 16.67 8.81
CA GLY A 468 5.82 15.34 8.74
C GLY A 468 5.88 14.82 7.31
N ILE A 469 4.76 14.89 6.58
CA ILE A 469 4.68 14.52 5.16
C ILE A 469 5.66 15.34 4.33
N ASN A 470 5.70 16.67 4.53
CA ASN A 470 6.64 17.54 3.81
C ASN A 470 8.10 17.19 4.10
N LYS A 471 8.46 16.91 5.36
CA LYS A 471 9.82 16.48 5.73
C LYS A 471 10.20 15.15 5.07
N TYR A 472 9.28 14.20 5.02
CA TYR A 472 9.51 12.95 4.30
C TYR A 472 9.77 13.21 2.81
N LEU A 473 8.88 13.93 2.13
CA LEU A 473 9.01 14.20 0.69
C LEU A 473 10.31 14.95 0.38
N THR A 474 10.66 15.96 1.16
CA THR A 474 11.89 16.75 0.96
C THR A 474 13.18 16.00 1.32
N SER A 475 13.09 14.89 2.07
CA SER A 475 14.21 14.00 2.35
C SER A 475 14.53 13.05 1.19
N LEU A 476 13.64 12.92 0.20
CA LEU A 476 13.87 12.06 -0.96
C LEU A 476 14.86 12.70 -1.96
N PRO A 477 15.78 11.92 -2.56
CA PRO A 477 16.64 12.41 -3.64
C PRO A 477 15.80 12.94 -4.83
N GLY A 478 16.20 14.07 -5.42
CA GLY A 478 15.53 14.64 -6.60
C GLY A 478 14.29 15.50 -6.33
N THR A 479 13.96 15.80 -5.07
CA THR A 479 12.82 16.66 -4.73
C THR A 479 13.08 18.13 -5.11
N PRO A 480 12.12 18.83 -5.78
CA PRO A 480 12.28 20.22 -6.20
C PRO A 480 12.71 21.16 -5.07
N GLU A 481 13.64 22.07 -5.37
CA GLU A 481 14.27 22.99 -4.41
C GLU A 481 13.25 23.89 -3.67
N PHE A 482 12.12 24.20 -4.32
CA PHE A 482 11.02 24.97 -3.72
C PHE A 482 10.31 24.28 -2.54
N ALA A 483 10.12 22.95 -2.58
CA ALA A 483 9.53 22.21 -1.47
C ALA A 483 10.46 22.21 -0.23
N LYS A 484 11.78 22.23 -0.47
CA LYS A 484 12.80 22.38 0.58
C LYS A 484 12.78 23.80 1.15
N ALA A 485 12.69 24.82 0.30
CA ALA A 485 12.64 26.23 0.71
C ALA A 485 11.38 26.60 1.53
N ALA A 486 10.21 26.09 1.15
CA ALA A 486 8.95 26.28 1.90
C ALA A 486 8.98 25.65 3.31
N GLY A 487 9.73 24.55 3.48
CA GLY A 487 9.97 23.90 4.77
C GLY A 487 10.92 24.68 5.70
N ALA A 488 11.90 25.41 5.15
CA ALA A 488 12.91 26.16 5.91
C ALA A 488 12.35 27.42 6.60
N LYS A 489 11.27 28.00 6.06
CA LYS A 489 10.69 29.29 6.48
C LYS A 489 10.15 29.34 7.94
N LYS A 490 10.07 28.20 8.67
CA LYS A 490 9.56 28.14 10.07
C LYS A 490 10.65 27.91 11.14
N ARG A 491 11.94 28.00 10.78
CA ARG A 491 13.04 27.98 11.77
C ARG A 491 13.58 29.36 12.15
N LEU A 492 13.01 30.44 11.59
CA LEU A 492 13.49 31.83 11.76
C LEU A 492 12.45 32.81 12.32
N ASN A 493 11.27 32.34 12.77
CA ASN A 493 10.29 33.18 13.48
C ASN A 493 9.96 32.60 14.84
#